data_AF-A0A931CYW9-F1
#
_entry.id   AF-A0A931CYW9-F1
#
_cell.length_a   1.000
_cell.length_b   1.000
_cell.length_c   1.000
_cell.angle_alpha   90.00
_cell.angle_beta   90.00
_cell.angle_gamma   90.00
#
_symmetry.space_group_name_H-M   'P 1'
#
loop_
_entity.id
_entity.type
_entity.pdbx_description
1 polymer ?
#
loop_
_entity_poly.entity_id
_entity_poly.type
_entity_poly.pdbx_seq_one_letter_code
_entity_poly.pdbx_strand_id
1 'polypeptide(L)'
;MAARHNNINTIFVVFPVFLVLVSIFCSGCPGPKKEKGTSLKIPRGYVDQLDIQLKDRVLGFGPFVGYYFKPENPEDLTRLSFVCFNEDQFYTRDLPENTLLFEGDAVLTQLTDTGFDVPTQNRINPVFFEEAPRKWVNDRPRPRDEYLHFHSCYDGLGPVLAGYWIRHQGKASFTYDMGGRMGPDSPLYHEVHPGIDKQFATIMEFDAGPDSRHN
;
A
#
# COMPACT_ATOMS: atom_id res chain seq x y z
N MET A 1 37.31 85.47 49.48
CA MET A 1 36.76 85.26 50.84
C MET A 1 36.46 83.78 51.01
N ALA A 2 36.85 83.24 52.17
CA ALA A 2 36.43 81.97 52.79
C ALA A 2 36.67 80.64 52.05
N ALA A 3 37.49 79.82 52.69
CA ALA A 3 37.73 78.40 52.46
C ALA A 3 36.72 77.50 53.19
N ARG A 4 36.59 76.24 52.75
CA ARG A 4 36.48 74.96 53.53
C ARG A 4 35.82 73.89 52.64
N HIS A 5 36.56 72.86 52.19
CA HIS A 5 36.90 71.59 52.87
C HIS A 5 35.75 70.59 53.03
N ASN A 6 36.06 69.35 52.61
CA ASN A 6 35.54 68.03 53.03
C ASN A 6 34.32 67.47 52.27
N ASN A 7 34.22 66.18 51.90
CA ASN A 7 35.07 65.00 52.15
C ASN A 7 34.80 63.91 51.07
N ILE A 8 35.84 63.14 50.79
CA ILE A 8 35.87 61.89 50.02
C ILE A 8 35.26 60.77 50.87
N ASN A 9 34.46 59.88 50.26
CA ASN A 9 34.32 58.51 50.78
C ASN A 9 34.17 57.49 49.63
N THR A 10 35.20 56.67 49.56
CA THR A 10 35.42 55.47 48.76
C THR A 10 34.49 54.34 49.18
N ILE A 11 33.83 53.65 48.24
CA ILE A 11 33.31 52.29 48.49
C ILE A 11 33.70 51.37 47.33
N PHE A 12 34.15 50.19 47.73
CA PHE A 12 34.91 49.16 47.05
C PHE A 12 34.20 48.42 45.91
N VAL A 13 35.01 48.03 44.92
CA VAL A 13 34.76 46.96 43.95
C VAL A 13 34.93 45.61 44.65
N VAL A 14 33.96 44.70 44.52
CA VAL A 14 34.18 43.25 44.60
C VAL A 14 33.20 42.55 43.64
N PHE A 15 33.76 41.97 42.58
CA PHE A 15 33.11 40.96 41.73
C PHE A 15 33.06 39.62 42.49
N PRO A 16 32.00 38.83 42.32
CA PRO A 16 32.27 37.48 41.82
C PRO A 16 31.28 36.99 40.76
N VAL A 17 31.88 36.23 39.85
CA VAL A 17 31.32 35.34 38.83
C VAL A 17 30.18 34.47 39.38
N PHE A 18 29.01 34.47 38.74
CA PHE A 18 28.11 33.30 38.80
C PHE A 18 27.28 33.13 37.52
N LEU A 19 27.75 32.18 36.72
CA LEU A 19 27.03 31.19 35.92
C LEU A 19 25.68 31.58 35.27
N VAL A 20 25.73 31.68 33.94
CA VAL A 20 24.60 31.65 33.01
C VAL A 20 23.94 30.26 33.06
N LEU A 21 22.65 30.22 33.39
CA LEU A 21 21.76 29.09 33.12
C LEU A 21 20.45 29.63 32.53
N VAL A 22 20.47 29.82 31.22
CA VAL A 22 19.26 30.03 30.40
C VAL A 22 18.60 28.66 30.23
N SER A 23 17.65 28.34 31.10
CA SER A 23 16.78 27.18 30.94
C SER A 23 15.70 27.52 29.91
N ILE A 24 15.99 27.25 28.64
CA ILE A 24 14.98 27.22 27.57
C ILE A 24 14.00 26.10 27.91
N PHE A 25 12.81 26.47 28.39
CA PHE A 25 11.65 25.59 28.39
C PHE A 25 11.27 25.33 26.93
N CYS A 26 11.83 24.28 26.35
CA CYS A 26 11.27 23.66 25.15
C CYS A 26 9.92 23.04 25.54
N SER A 27 8.86 23.85 25.47
CA SER A 27 7.49 23.37 25.36
C SER A 27 7.35 22.66 24.02
N GLY A 28 7.79 21.39 23.96
CA GLY A 28 7.45 20.51 22.87
C GLY A 28 5.93 20.39 22.83
N CYS A 29 5.31 20.93 21.78
CA CYS A 29 3.94 20.59 21.46
C CYS A 29 3.84 19.06 21.44
N PRO A 30 2.96 18.44 22.23
CA PRO A 30 2.61 17.06 21.98
C PRO A 30 1.96 17.05 20.59
N GLY A 31 2.71 16.59 19.58
CA GLY A 31 2.12 16.25 18.31
C GLY A 31 0.95 15.30 18.56
N PRO A 32 -0.10 15.34 17.73
CA PRO A 32 -1.24 14.45 17.89
C PRO A 32 -0.70 13.02 18.04
N LYS A 33 -1.01 12.38 19.17
CA LYS A 33 -0.71 10.97 19.37
C LYS A 33 -1.38 10.24 18.21
N LYS A 34 -0.59 9.71 17.28
CA LYS A 34 -1.06 8.72 16.31
C LYS A 34 -1.81 7.69 17.15
N GLU A 35 -3.13 7.59 17.00
CA GLU A 35 -3.88 6.52 17.64
C GLU A 35 -3.14 5.23 17.30
N LYS A 36 -2.86 4.41 18.32
CA LYS A 36 -2.19 3.12 18.08
C LYS A 36 -3.05 2.39 17.06
N GLY A 37 -2.54 2.28 15.82
CA GLY A 37 -3.21 1.56 14.75
C GLY A 37 -3.66 0.20 15.26
N THR A 38 -4.83 -0.24 14.83
CA THR A 38 -5.32 -1.58 15.15
C THR A 38 -4.22 -2.58 14.77
N SER A 39 -3.78 -3.41 15.72
CA SER A 39 -2.77 -4.44 15.41
C SER A 39 -3.28 -5.29 14.26
N LEU A 40 -2.54 -5.38 13.17
CA LEU A 40 -2.88 -6.23 12.03
C LEU A 40 -2.99 -7.69 12.50
N LYS A 41 -4.08 -8.35 12.11
CA LYS A 41 -4.35 -9.75 12.44
C LYS A 41 -4.73 -10.50 11.16
N ILE A 42 -3.72 -11.11 10.56
CA ILE A 42 -3.91 -11.92 9.35
C ILE A 42 -4.63 -13.23 9.73
N PRO A 43 -5.73 -13.60 9.05
CA PRO A 43 -6.41 -14.86 9.32
C PRO A 43 -5.51 -16.07 9.05
N ARG A 44 -5.72 -17.17 9.78
CA ARG A 44 -4.89 -18.37 9.63
C ARG A 44 -4.99 -18.94 8.21
N GLY A 45 -3.83 -19.34 7.67
CA GLY A 45 -3.73 -19.94 6.34
C GLY A 45 -3.66 -18.93 5.20
N TYR A 46 -3.71 -17.63 5.50
CA TYR A 46 -3.42 -16.57 4.53
C TYR A 46 -1.94 -16.23 4.55
N VAL A 47 -1.37 -16.01 3.37
CA VAL A 47 0.02 -15.62 3.12
C VAL A 47 0.08 -14.42 2.19
N ASP A 48 1.10 -13.60 2.29
CA ASP A 48 1.33 -12.43 1.43
C ASP A 48 1.96 -12.80 0.08
N GLN A 49 2.69 -13.92 0.02
CA GLN A 49 3.30 -14.42 -1.20
C GLN A 49 3.02 -15.92 -1.43
N LEU A 50 2.81 -16.30 -2.69
CA LEU A 50 2.64 -17.67 -3.14
C LEU A 50 3.69 -18.05 -4.18
N ASP A 51 4.20 -19.28 -4.08
CA ASP A 51 4.97 -19.95 -5.13
C ASP A 51 4.07 -20.97 -5.84
N ILE A 52 3.86 -20.78 -7.14
CA ILE A 52 2.88 -21.52 -7.93
C ILE A 52 3.62 -22.38 -8.95
N GLN A 53 3.50 -23.70 -8.83
CA GLN A 53 3.97 -24.61 -9.86
C GLN A 53 3.00 -24.62 -11.04
N LEU A 54 3.41 -24.08 -12.18
CA LEU A 54 2.66 -24.14 -13.43
C LEU A 54 3.52 -24.82 -14.50
N LYS A 55 3.13 -26.05 -14.84
CA LYS A 55 3.91 -26.95 -15.73
C LYS A 55 5.33 -27.16 -15.17
N ASP A 56 6.35 -26.73 -15.88
CA ASP A 56 7.77 -26.83 -15.56
C ASP A 56 8.35 -25.57 -14.89
N ARG A 57 7.51 -24.58 -14.58
CA ARG A 57 7.93 -23.30 -13.98
C ARG A 57 7.36 -23.13 -12.57
N VAL A 58 8.16 -22.50 -11.70
CA VAL A 58 7.69 -21.93 -10.43
C VAL A 58 7.48 -20.44 -10.66
N LEU A 59 6.29 -19.95 -10.37
CA LEU A 59 5.90 -18.56 -10.53
C LEU A 59 5.61 -17.94 -9.17
N GLY A 60 6.12 -16.73 -8.92
CA GLY A 60 5.77 -15.96 -7.73
C GLY A 60 4.49 -15.16 -7.94
N PHE A 61 3.76 -14.92 -6.84
CA PHE A 61 2.61 -14.03 -6.80
C PHE A 61 2.57 -13.29 -5.47
N GLY A 62 2.59 -11.96 -5.50
CA GLY A 62 2.78 -11.13 -4.31
C GLY A 62 4.27 -10.87 -3.98
N PRO A 63 4.58 -10.18 -2.88
CA PRO A 63 3.64 -9.60 -1.93
C PRO A 63 3.04 -8.28 -2.42
N PHE A 64 1.76 -8.04 -2.14
CA PHE A 64 1.12 -6.73 -2.36
C PHE A 64 0.70 -6.14 -1.03
N VAL A 65 0.88 -4.83 -0.85
CA VAL A 65 0.60 -4.15 0.43
C VAL A 65 -0.81 -4.45 0.89
N GLY A 66 -1.01 -4.98 2.09
CA GLY A 66 -2.35 -5.27 2.61
C GLY A 66 -3.01 -6.55 2.09
N TYR A 67 -2.58 -7.13 0.97
CA TYR A 67 -3.20 -8.32 0.39
C TYR A 67 -2.59 -9.60 0.93
N TYR A 68 -3.47 -10.51 1.36
CA TYR A 68 -3.10 -11.86 1.73
C TYR A 68 -4.03 -12.86 1.05
N PHE A 69 -3.48 -14.00 0.67
CA PHE A 69 -4.15 -15.02 -0.13
C PHE A 69 -4.14 -16.36 0.58
N LYS A 70 -5.21 -17.12 0.39
CA LYS A 70 -5.36 -18.49 0.88
C LYS A 70 -5.95 -19.34 -0.22
N PRO A 71 -5.37 -20.51 -0.54
CA PRO A 71 -6.00 -21.41 -1.50
C PRO A 71 -7.31 -21.99 -0.95
N GLU A 72 -8.31 -22.10 -1.81
CA GLU A 72 -9.58 -22.76 -1.46
C GLU A 72 -9.35 -24.26 -1.15
N ASN A 73 -8.42 -24.88 -1.89
CA ASN A 73 -7.94 -26.24 -1.68
C ASN A 73 -6.40 -26.21 -1.50
N PRO A 74 -5.85 -26.71 -0.39
CA PRO A 74 -4.39 -26.69 -0.14
C PRO A 74 -3.52 -27.35 -1.22
N GLU A 75 -4.07 -28.26 -2.03
CA GLU A 75 -3.36 -28.96 -3.10
C GLU A 75 -3.57 -28.32 -4.48
N ASP A 76 -4.38 -27.27 -4.58
CA ASP A 76 -4.78 -26.64 -5.83
C ASP A 76 -4.83 -25.12 -5.70
N LEU A 77 -3.87 -24.46 -6.35
CA LEU A 77 -3.76 -23.00 -6.36
C LEU A 77 -4.59 -22.33 -7.46
N THR A 78 -5.39 -23.06 -8.22
CA THR A 78 -6.20 -22.46 -9.30
C THR A 78 -7.24 -21.46 -8.79
N ARG A 79 -7.64 -21.58 -7.52
CA ARG A 79 -8.57 -20.66 -6.85
C ARG A 79 -8.06 -20.27 -5.47
N LEU A 80 -8.08 -18.97 -5.21
CA LEU A 80 -7.70 -18.39 -3.94
C LEU A 80 -8.84 -17.53 -3.41
N SER A 81 -8.99 -17.50 -2.10
CA SER A 81 -9.65 -16.38 -1.41
C SER A 81 -8.59 -15.37 -1.00
N PHE A 82 -8.94 -14.09 -0.94
CA PHE A 82 -8.04 -13.06 -0.43
C PHE A 82 -8.72 -12.16 0.60
N VAL A 83 -7.89 -11.50 1.42
CA VAL A 83 -8.26 -10.38 2.28
C VAL A 83 -7.31 -9.22 1.99
N CYS A 84 -7.83 -8.00 1.99
CA CYS A 84 -7.04 -6.78 1.83
C CYS A 84 -7.26 -5.85 3.04
N PHE A 85 -6.20 -5.55 3.76
CA PHE A 85 -6.20 -4.62 4.88
C PHE A 85 -5.61 -3.26 4.49
N ASN A 86 -6.07 -2.18 5.12
CA ASN A 86 -5.56 -0.83 4.92
C ASN A 86 -4.21 -0.60 5.64
N GLU A 87 -3.22 -1.44 5.35
CA GLU A 87 -1.88 -1.33 5.91
C GLU A 87 -1.25 0.02 5.58
N ASP A 88 -0.67 0.68 6.58
CA ASP A 88 -0.09 2.03 6.46
C ASP A 88 -1.00 3.08 5.78
N GLN A 89 -2.31 2.84 5.79
CA GLN A 89 -3.29 3.64 5.04
C GLN A 89 -2.95 3.76 3.55
N PHE A 90 -2.43 2.68 2.97
CA PHE A 90 -1.96 2.64 1.59
C PHE A 90 -3.08 2.90 0.59
N TYR A 91 -4.30 2.42 0.83
CA TYR A 91 -5.41 2.50 -0.12
C TYR A 91 -6.35 3.68 0.13
N THR A 92 -6.56 4.04 1.40
CA THR A 92 -7.46 5.12 1.77
C THR A 92 -7.04 5.74 3.10
N ARG A 93 -7.35 7.02 3.28
CA ARG A 93 -7.24 7.70 4.58
C ARG A 93 -8.56 7.79 5.33
N ASP A 94 -9.66 7.40 4.72
CA ASP A 94 -11.01 7.50 5.29
C ASP A 94 -11.22 6.52 6.46
N LEU A 95 -10.47 5.42 6.45
CA LEU A 95 -10.54 4.36 7.44
C LEU A 95 -9.23 4.23 8.23
N PRO A 96 -9.30 3.78 9.49
CA PRO A 96 -8.11 3.49 10.29
C PRO A 96 -7.16 2.49 9.60
N GLU A 97 -5.89 2.57 9.95
CA GLU A 97 -4.88 1.59 9.57
C GLU A 97 -5.32 0.17 9.95
N ASN A 98 -5.02 -0.79 9.08
CA ASN A 98 -5.32 -2.22 9.25
C ASN A 98 -6.82 -2.56 9.30
N THR A 99 -7.70 -1.64 8.86
CA THR A 99 -9.10 -1.96 8.60
C THR A 99 -9.22 -2.94 7.42
N LEU A 100 -10.06 -3.96 7.54
CA LEU A 100 -10.38 -4.84 6.41
C LEU A 100 -11.15 -4.06 5.35
N LEU A 101 -10.54 -3.87 4.17
CA LEU A 101 -11.10 -3.12 3.06
C LEU A 101 -11.88 -4.04 2.10
N PHE A 102 -11.24 -5.13 1.69
CA PHE A 102 -11.80 -6.09 0.76
C PHE A 102 -11.63 -7.52 1.23
N GLU A 103 -12.58 -8.35 0.84
CA GLU A 103 -12.40 -9.79 0.69
C GLU A 103 -12.68 -10.13 -0.77
N GLY A 104 -12.32 -11.33 -1.21
CA GLY A 104 -12.73 -11.76 -2.53
C GLY A 104 -12.08 -13.03 -3.01
N ASP A 105 -12.23 -13.25 -4.32
CA ASP A 105 -11.83 -14.47 -5.00
C ASP A 105 -10.81 -14.15 -6.09
N ALA A 106 -9.84 -15.04 -6.27
CA ALA A 106 -8.83 -14.95 -7.32
C ALA A 106 -8.81 -16.25 -8.13
N VAL A 107 -8.83 -16.17 -9.46
CA VAL A 107 -8.85 -17.33 -10.36
C VAL A 107 -7.64 -17.33 -11.28
N LEU A 108 -6.79 -18.36 -11.16
CA LEU A 108 -5.59 -18.52 -11.97
C LEU A 108 -5.97 -18.68 -13.44
N THR A 109 -5.37 -17.86 -14.29
CA THR A 109 -5.63 -17.81 -15.72
C THR A 109 -4.32 -17.63 -16.47
N GLN A 110 -4.12 -18.44 -17.51
CA GLN A 110 -3.09 -18.23 -18.52
C GLN A 110 -3.69 -17.36 -19.62
N LEU A 111 -3.27 -16.10 -19.71
CA LEU A 111 -3.69 -15.23 -20.80
C LEU A 111 -3.15 -15.76 -22.14
N THR A 112 -3.97 -15.61 -23.18
CA THR A 112 -3.60 -15.99 -24.55
C THR A 112 -2.40 -15.17 -25.03
N ASP A 113 -1.33 -15.79 -25.55
CA ASP A 113 -0.26 -15.02 -26.18
C ASP A 113 -0.78 -14.29 -27.44
N THR A 114 -0.62 -12.97 -27.45
CA THR A 114 -1.05 -12.10 -28.55
C THR A 114 0.10 -11.38 -29.24
N GLY A 115 1.34 -11.60 -28.80
CA GLY A 115 2.51 -10.81 -29.22
C GLY A 115 2.50 -9.37 -28.70
N PHE A 116 1.63 -9.02 -27.75
CA PHE A 116 1.62 -7.72 -27.10
C PHE A 116 2.88 -7.56 -26.24
N ASP A 117 3.49 -6.37 -26.31
CA ASP A 117 4.69 -6.04 -25.53
C ASP A 117 4.32 -5.73 -24.08
N VAL A 118 4.57 -6.67 -23.18
CA VAL A 118 4.24 -6.53 -21.75
C VAL A 118 5.19 -5.49 -21.12
N PRO A 119 4.66 -4.44 -20.46
CA PRO A 119 5.50 -3.41 -19.85
C PRO A 119 6.30 -3.95 -18.66
N THR A 120 7.53 -3.44 -18.51
CA THR A 120 8.51 -3.90 -17.49
C THR A 120 9.29 -2.75 -16.85
N GLN A 121 8.80 -1.51 -16.97
CA GLN A 121 9.53 -0.31 -16.55
C GLN A 121 9.59 -0.16 -15.03
N ASN A 122 8.58 -0.65 -14.32
CA ASN A 122 8.46 -0.62 -12.87
C ASN A 122 8.29 -2.05 -12.33
N ARG A 123 8.25 -2.16 -10.99
CA ARG A 123 7.84 -3.40 -10.35
C ARG A 123 6.46 -3.86 -10.84
N ILE A 124 5.44 -3.00 -10.70
CA ILE A 124 4.08 -3.28 -11.17
C ILE A 124 3.75 -2.33 -12.31
N ASN A 125 3.33 -2.87 -13.44
CA ASN A 125 3.06 -2.12 -14.67
C ASN A 125 1.60 -2.31 -15.11
N PRO A 126 0.75 -1.29 -14.99
CA PRO A 126 -0.65 -1.39 -15.37
C PRO A 126 -0.85 -1.29 -16.88
N VAL A 127 -1.81 -2.07 -17.39
CA VAL A 127 -2.39 -1.95 -18.72
C VAL A 127 -3.91 -1.90 -18.54
N PHE A 128 -4.55 -0.79 -18.93
CA PHE A 128 -6.00 -0.67 -18.80
C PHE A 128 -6.73 -1.47 -19.89
N PHE A 129 -7.96 -1.91 -19.64
CA PHE A 129 -8.70 -2.76 -20.59
C PHE A 129 -8.87 -2.14 -21.98
N GLU A 130 -8.89 -0.82 -22.09
CA GLU A 130 -9.01 -0.10 -23.36
C GLU A 130 -7.75 -0.27 -24.24
N GLU A 131 -6.60 -0.48 -23.61
CA GLU A 131 -5.30 -0.66 -24.24
C GLU A 131 -4.91 -2.15 -24.36
N ALA A 132 -5.50 -2.99 -23.52
CA ALA A 132 -5.22 -4.42 -23.47
C ALA A 132 -5.73 -5.16 -24.72
N PRO A 133 -5.03 -6.21 -25.18
CA PRO A 133 -5.54 -7.14 -26.18
C PRO A 133 -6.93 -7.66 -25.80
N ARG A 134 -7.89 -7.55 -26.72
CA ARG A 134 -9.28 -7.98 -26.49
C ARG A 134 -9.40 -9.45 -26.07
N LYS A 135 -8.45 -10.31 -26.49
CA LYS A 135 -8.40 -11.71 -26.07
C LYS A 135 -8.19 -11.83 -24.55
N TRP A 136 -7.26 -11.07 -23.98
CA TRP A 136 -7.01 -11.05 -22.54
C TRP A 136 -8.24 -10.62 -21.75
N VAL A 137 -8.88 -9.52 -22.16
CA VAL A 137 -10.11 -9.02 -21.51
C VAL A 137 -11.27 -10.04 -21.60
N ASN A 138 -11.29 -10.89 -22.62
CA ASN A 138 -12.32 -11.92 -22.80
C ASN A 138 -12.04 -13.23 -22.03
N ASP A 139 -10.79 -13.43 -21.59
CA ASP A 139 -10.36 -14.59 -20.77
C ASP A 139 -10.84 -14.48 -19.30
N ARG A 140 -11.48 -13.36 -18.93
CA ARG A 140 -12.10 -13.15 -17.61
C ARG A 140 -13.07 -14.28 -17.22
N PRO A 141 -12.99 -14.76 -15.96
CA PRO A 141 -13.98 -15.67 -15.40
C PRO A 141 -15.39 -15.06 -15.40
N ARG A 142 -16.41 -15.91 -15.23
CA ARG A 142 -17.79 -15.47 -15.02
C ARG A 142 -18.06 -15.27 -13.52
N PRO A 143 -18.86 -14.26 -13.13
CA PRO A 143 -19.42 -13.19 -13.97
C PRO A 143 -18.38 -12.13 -14.35
N ARG A 144 -18.24 -11.83 -15.65
CA ARG A 144 -17.11 -11.03 -16.17
C ARG A 144 -17.07 -9.60 -15.66
N ASP A 145 -18.22 -9.03 -15.35
CA ASP A 145 -18.39 -7.69 -14.81
C ASP A 145 -18.02 -7.57 -13.32
N GLU A 146 -17.60 -8.67 -12.68
CA GLU A 146 -17.10 -8.69 -11.30
C GLU A 146 -15.58 -8.97 -11.22
N TYR A 147 -14.97 -9.42 -12.32
CA TYR A 147 -13.52 -9.63 -12.43
C TYR A 147 -12.92 -8.47 -13.23
N LEU A 148 -12.62 -7.35 -12.56
CA LEU A 148 -12.15 -6.12 -13.21
C LEU A 148 -10.63 -5.92 -13.10
N HIS A 149 -9.96 -6.70 -12.24
CA HIS A 149 -8.53 -6.64 -11.99
C HIS A 149 -7.86 -7.95 -12.34
N PHE A 150 -6.88 -7.93 -13.23
CA PHE A 150 -5.93 -9.03 -13.41
C PHE A 150 -4.61 -8.63 -12.78
N HIS A 151 -3.97 -9.56 -12.06
CA HIS A 151 -2.62 -9.38 -11.55
C HIS A 151 -1.75 -10.54 -11.99
N SER A 152 -0.67 -10.25 -12.70
CA SER A 152 0.21 -11.28 -13.23
C SER A 152 1.03 -11.94 -12.12
N CYS A 153 1.34 -13.21 -12.30
CA CYS A 153 2.49 -13.80 -11.63
C CYS A 153 3.79 -13.25 -12.26
N TYR A 154 4.91 -13.63 -11.66
CA TYR A 154 6.25 -13.32 -12.15
C TYR A 154 7.17 -14.54 -12.04
N ASP A 155 8.31 -14.49 -12.73
CA ASP A 155 9.44 -15.37 -12.50
C ASP A 155 10.76 -14.58 -12.46
N GLY A 156 11.90 -15.27 -12.50
CA GLY A 156 13.22 -14.63 -12.47
C GLY A 156 13.52 -13.71 -13.66
N LEU A 157 12.69 -13.67 -14.70
CA LEU A 157 12.82 -12.79 -15.86
C LEU A 157 11.81 -11.63 -15.85
N GLY A 158 10.86 -11.62 -14.91
CA GLY A 158 9.86 -10.57 -14.75
C GLY A 158 8.42 -11.08 -14.93
N PRO A 159 7.49 -10.24 -15.42
CA PRO A 159 6.09 -10.60 -15.51
C PRO A 159 5.84 -11.71 -16.52
N VAL A 160 4.84 -12.55 -16.22
CA VAL A 160 4.41 -13.63 -17.11
C VAL A 160 2.93 -13.50 -17.44
N LEU A 161 2.48 -14.14 -18.52
CA LEU A 161 1.07 -14.09 -18.94
C LEU A 161 0.14 -14.96 -18.06
N ALA A 162 0.68 -15.71 -17.11
CA ALA A 162 -0.10 -16.39 -16.09
C ALA A 162 -0.32 -15.45 -14.89
N GLY A 163 -1.52 -15.45 -14.32
CA GLY A 163 -1.86 -14.60 -13.19
C GLY A 163 -3.27 -14.85 -12.70
N TYR A 164 -3.76 -14.03 -11.78
CA TYR A 164 -5.11 -14.17 -11.24
C TYR A 164 -6.01 -13.04 -11.71
N TRP A 165 -7.22 -13.41 -12.15
CA TRP A 165 -8.35 -12.49 -12.18
C TRP A 165 -8.93 -12.38 -10.77
N ILE A 166 -9.03 -11.15 -10.26
CA ILE A 166 -9.42 -10.84 -8.90
C ILE A 166 -10.81 -10.19 -8.92
N ARG A 167 -11.66 -10.67 -8.01
CA ARG A 167 -13.00 -10.16 -7.77
C ARG A 167 -13.06 -9.54 -6.39
N HIS A 168 -13.24 -8.22 -6.32
CA HIS A 168 -13.24 -7.47 -5.07
C HIS A 168 -14.63 -7.35 -4.47
N GLN A 169 -14.74 -7.68 -3.18
CA GLN A 169 -15.90 -7.40 -2.36
C GLN A 169 -15.53 -6.39 -1.27
N GLY A 170 -16.01 -5.16 -1.42
CA GLY A 170 -15.88 -4.11 -0.41
C GLY A 170 -16.53 -4.53 0.90
N LYS A 171 -15.81 -4.32 2.02
CA LYS A 171 -16.27 -4.63 3.38
C LYS A 171 -16.67 -3.39 4.19
N ALA A 172 -16.33 -2.20 3.69
CA ALA A 172 -16.65 -0.91 4.26
C ALA A 172 -16.88 0.12 3.15
N SER A 173 -17.43 1.28 3.49
CA SER A 173 -17.48 2.43 2.58
C SER A 173 -16.24 3.31 2.76
N PHE A 174 -15.57 3.66 1.67
CA PHE A 174 -14.39 4.54 1.66
C PHE A 174 -14.06 4.98 0.23
N THR A 175 -13.28 6.05 0.11
CA THR A 175 -12.67 6.47 -1.15
C THR A 175 -11.41 5.65 -1.40
N TYR A 176 -11.36 4.91 -2.51
CA TYR A 176 -10.12 4.29 -2.98
C TYR A 176 -9.31 5.35 -3.74
N ASP A 177 -8.37 6.00 -3.06
CA ASP A 177 -7.59 7.12 -3.59
C ASP A 177 -6.07 6.88 -3.47
N MET A 178 -5.69 5.62 -3.25
CA MET A 178 -4.33 5.20 -2.94
C MET A 178 -3.76 6.03 -1.79
N GLY A 179 -4.51 6.19 -0.69
CA GLY A 179 -4.06 6.91 0.50
C GLY A 179 -3.82 8.39 0.23
N GLY A 180 -4.70 9.02 -0.54
CA GLY A 180 -4.66 10.42 -0.95
C GLY A 180 -3.65 10.76 -2.05
N ARG A 181 -3.14 9.77 -2.77
CA ARG A 181 -2.17 9.97 -3.87
C ARG A 181 -2.83 10.15 -5.23
N MET A 182 -4.11 9.77 -5.34
CA MET A 182 -4.90 9.86 -6.56
C MET A 182 -6.08 10.81 -6.36
N GLY A 183 -6.33 11.67 -7.35
CA GLY A 183 -7.51 12.54 -7.37
C GLY A 183 -8.62 11.98 -8.28
N PRO A 184 -9.78 12.67 -8.37
CA PRO A 184 -10.95 12.23 -9.13
C PRO A 184 -10.72 11.95 -10.63
N ASP A 185 -9.67 12.53 -11.22
CA ASP A 185 -9.33 12.31 -12.63
C ASP A 185 -8.51 11.02 -12.86
N SER A 186 -8.09 10.34 -11.78
CA SER A 186 -7.35 9.07 -11.87
C SER A 186 -8.31 7.91 -12.15
N PRO A 187 -7.96 6.97 -13.05
CA PRO A 187 -8.77 5.77 -13.28
C PRO A 187 -8.81 4.82 -12.08
N LEU A 188 -7.93 5.02 -11.08
CA LEU A 188 -7.95 4.26 -9.83
C LEU A 188 -8.91 4.87 -8.80
N TYR A 189 -9.28 6.15 -8.94
CA TYR A 189 -10.10 6.85 -7.97
C TYR A 189 -11.58 6.44 -8.10
N HIS A 190 -12.15 5.92 -7.02
CA HIS A 190 -13.60 5.63 -6.95
C HIS A 190 -14.07 5.50 -5.50
N GLU A 191 -15.39 5.52 -5.31
CA GLU A 191 -16.03 5.25 -4.02
C GLU A 191 -16.32 3.76 -3.90
N VAL A 192 -15.84 3.15 -2.83
CA VAL A 192 -16.13 1.76 -2.49
C VAL A 192 -17.35 1.71 -1.58
N HIS A 193 -18.21 0.74 -1.81
CA HIS A 193 -19.37 0.44 -0.97
C HIS A 193 -19.37 -1.05 -0.59
N PRO A 194 -19.98 -1.43 0.55
CA PRO A 194 -20.13 -2.83 0.91
C PRO A 194 -20.85 -3.63 -0.19
N GLY A 195 -20.23 -4.72 -0.64
CA GLY A 195 -20.72 -5.51 -1.77
C GLY A 195 -19.66 -5.71 -2.85
N ILE A 196 -20.06 -6.27 -3.99
CA ILE A 196 -19.13 -6.47 -5.11
C ILE A 196 -18.79 -5.13 -5.73
N ASP A 197 -17.50 -4.85 -5.79
CA ASP A 197 -16.98 -3.60 -6.30
C ASP A 197 -16.89 -3.65 -7.82
N LYS A 198 -17.95 -3.20 -8.48
CA LYS A 198 -18.02 -3.06 -9.94
C LYS A 198 -17.45 -1.73 -10.44
N GLN A 199 -16.94 -0.88 -9.54
CA GLN A 199 -16.30 0.39 -9.88
C GLN A 199 -14.77 0.31 -9.80
N PHE A 200 -14.24 -0.81 -9.30
CA PHE A 200 -12.81 -1.08 -9.36
C PHE A 200 -12.27 -0.89 -10.78
N ALA A 201 -11.06 -0.35 -10.87
CA ALA A 201 -10.43 -0.04 -12.14
C ALA A 201 -10.35 -1.28 -13.04
N THR A 202 -10.74 -1.12 -14.31
CA THR A 202 -10.60 -2.17 -15.32
C THR A 202 -9.16 -2.27 -15.79
N ILE A 203 -8.34 -3.03 -15.06
CA ILE A 203 -6.90 -2.96 -15.10
C ILE A 203 -6.25 -4.35 -15.11
N MET A 204 -5.14 -4.47 -15.84
CA MET A 204 -4.28 -5.65 -15.86
C MET A 204 -2.89 -5.23 -15.40
N GLU A 205 -2.47 -5.68 -14.23
CA GLU A 205 -1.19 -5.32 -13.63
C GLU A 205 -0.16 -6.42 -13.88
N PHE A 206 0.95 -6.07 -14.51
CA PHE A 206 2.07 -6.96 -14.79
C PHE A 206 3.19 -6.72 -13.79
N ASP A 207 3.41 -7.68 -12.88
CA ASP A 207 4.39 -7.62 -11.81
C ASP A 207 5.72 -8.25 -12.26
N ALA A 208 6.82 -7.55 -12.09
CA ALA A 208 8.18 -8.05 -12.30
C ALA A 208 8.73 -8.82 -11.09
N GLY A 209 7.97 -8.88 -9.99
CA GLY A 209 8.38 -9.47 -8.73
C GLY A 209 9.06 -8.46 -7.80
N PRO A 210 9.23 -8.80 -6.51
CA PRO A 210 9.92 -7.93 -5.58
C PRO A 210 11.38 -7.70 -6.00
N ASP A 211 11.89 -6.49 -5.77
CA ASP A 211 13.30 -6.15 -5.99
C ASP A 211 14.20 -7.17 -5.28
N SER A 212 15.12 -7.78 -6.02
CA SER A 212 16.10 -8.77 -5.51
C SER A 212 17.08 -8.22 -4.45
N ARG A 213 16.94 -6.93 -4.08
CA ARG A 213 17.80 -6.22 -3.11
C ARG A 213 17.34 -6.37 -1.65
N HIS A 214 16.33 -7.20 -1.37
CA HIS A 214 15.81 -7.41 -0.01
C HIS A 214 15.87 -8.85 0.51
N ASN A 215 16.74 -9.69 -0.06
CA ASN A 215 17.20 -10.94 0.59
C ASN A 215 18.53 -10.73 1.31
#